data_AF-A0A8S1ZLZ0-F1
#
_entry.id   AF-A0A8S1ZLZ0-F1
#
_cell.length_a   1.000
_cell.length_b   1.000
_cell.length_c   1.000
_cell.angle_alpha   90.00
_cell.angle_beta   90.00
_cell.angle_gamma   90.00
#
_symmetry.space_group_name_H-M   'P 1'
#
loop_
_entity.id
_entity.type
_entity.pdbx_description
1 polymer ?
#
loop_
_entity_poly.entity_id
_entity_poly.type
_entity_poly.pdbx_seq_one_letter_code
_entity_poly.pdbx_strand_id
1 'polypeptide(L)'
;MGKFRATKHPYRMSLMNSTIVTPCPSLSDDMYLDLAAFDAFSDEAQCPENILVDIIGQVVDVGEMKTHNVNNKIMKKLEFELRNTKSTFWGRFAETLMAACENSGDKKVICLMRFAKITTFKGVRSISNAFDMSLLLIDPDYPEAFEFVQNLPQDGLALTLQVHVPKEQNVVKKVEHYNRFPRNTIQELLHSPEIQVDPPCHGLHWRN
;
A
#
# COMPACT_ATOMS: atom_id res chain seq x y z
N MET A 1 21.21 -6.73 8.07
CA MET A 1 20.68 -5.37 8.33
C MET A 1 19.23 -5.33 7.90
N GLY A 2 18.36 -4.57 8.59
CA GLY A 2 16.97 -4.41 8.18
C GLY A 2 16.89 -3.70 6.82
N LYS A 3 15.97 -4.13 5.95
CA LYS A 3 15.81 -3.57 4.60
C LYS A 3 15.29 -2.13 4.60
N PHE A 4 14.67 -1.68 5.69
CA PHE A 4 14.08 -0.36 5.84
C PHE A 4 14.60 0.33 7.10
N ARG A 5 14.79 1.65 7.05
CA ARG A 5 15.27 2.48 8.17
C ARG A 5 14.28 3.60 8.42
N ALA A 6 13.97 3.85 9.70
CA ALA A 6 13.12 4.95 10.13
C ALA A 6 13.82 6.32 10.06
N THR A 7 15.15 6.35 10.06
CA THR A 7 15.93 7.59 10.01
C THR A 7 17.15 7.44 9.09
N LYS A 8 17.63 8.56 8.57
CA LYS A 8 18.88 8.63 7.77
C LYS A 8 20.14 8.50 8.63
N HIS A 9 20.01 8.58 9.96
CA HIS A 9 21.12 8.60 10.91
C HIS A 9 21.98 7.32 10.85
N PRO A 10 23.32 7.42 10.70
CA PRO A 10 24.18 6.27 10.40
C PRO A 10 24.27 5.23 11.53
N TYR A 11 24.00 5.64 12.76
CA TYR A 11 24.03 4.78 13.93
C TYR A 11 22.63 4.36 14.38
N ARG A 12 22.54 3.19 15.00
CA ARG A 12 21.35 2.69 15.69
C ARG A 12 21.68 2.37 17.14
N MET A 13 20.71 2.53 18.02
CA MET A 13 20.81 2.04 19.40
C MET A 13 20.37 0.57 19.48
N SER A 14 20.93 -0.18 20.41
CA SER A 14 20.50 -1.55 20.73
C SER A 14 20.56 -1.70 22.25
N LEU A 15 19.50 -2.26 22.82
CA LEU A 15 19.43 -2.55 24.24
C LEU A 15 20.22 -3.83 24.53
N MET A 16 21.03 -3.80 25.58
CA MET A 16 21.81 -4.93 26.07
C MET A 16 21.39 -5.23 27.51
N ASN A 17 21.89 -6.32 28.08
CA ASN A 17 21.60 -6.70 29.47
C ASN A 17 22.05 -5.64 30.49
N SER A 18 23.02 -4.80 30.13
CA SER A 18 23.51 -3.67 30.95
C SER A 18 22.76 -2.36 30.70
N THR A 19 21.79 -2.31 29.78
CA THR A 19 21.05 -1.08 29.51
C THR A 19 20.03 -0.81 30.61
N ILE A 20 20.09 0.39 31.18
CA ILE A 20 19.17 0.86 32.21
C ILE A 20 18.19 1.83 31.56
N VAL A 21 16.89 1.55 31.68
CA VAL A 21 15.80 2.44 31.27
C VAL A 21 15.08 2.90 32.53
N THR A 22 15.06 4.21 32.77
CA THR A 22 14.39 4.80 33.94
C THR A 22 13.28 5.75 33.50
N PRO A 23 12.15 5.82 34.21
CA PRO A 23 11.12 6.80 33.95
C PRO A 23 11.67 8.23 34.10
N CYS A 24 11.21 9.14 33.25
CA CYS A 24 11.47 10.57 33.37
C CYS A 24 10.15 11.36 33.19
N PRO A 25 10.06 12.59 33.72
CA PRO A 25 8.94 13.48 33.41
C PRO A 25 8.81 13.70 31.90
N SER A 26 7.59 13.91 31.39
CA SER A 26 7.42 14.28 29.98
C SER A 26 8.20 15.57 29.68
N LEU A 27 9.03 15.52 28.66
CA LEU A 27 9.84 16.67 28.21
C LEU A 27 9.10 17.47 27.12
N SER A 28 8.31 16.78 26.31
CA SER A 28 7.55 17.33 25.20
C SER A 28 6.53 16.30 24.73
N ASP A 29 5.36 16.77 24.29
CA ASP A 29 4.31 15.95 23.65
C ASP A 29 4.38 16.03 22.11
N ASP A 30 5.43 16.64 21.57
CA ASP A 30 5.71 16.71 20.13
C ASP A 30 5.93 15.31 19.54
N MET A 31 5.39 15.09 18.34
CA MET A 31 5.62 13.87 17.58
C MET A 31 7.02 13.84 16.93
N TYR A 32 7.71 14.96 16.81
CA TYR A 32 8.97 15.10 16.08
C TYR A 32 8.82 14.60 14.64
N LEU A 33 7.87 15.18 13.90
CA LEU A 33 7.61 14.80 12.50
C LEU A 33 8.75 15.24 11.59
N ASP A 34 9.13 14.35 10.66
CA ASP A 34 10.05 14.66 9.54
C ASP A 34 9.26 14.52 8.22
N LEU A 35 8.42 15.52 7.95
CA LEU A 35 7.48 15.50 6.82
C LEU A 35 8.23 15.59 5.48
N ALA A 36 8.03 14.58 4.63
CA ALA A 36 8.60 14.58 3.30
C ALA A 36 7.73 15.38 2.31
N ALA A 37 8.38 16.25 1.53
CA ALA A 37 7.73 16.99 0.46
C ALA A 37 7.34 16.07 -0.70
N PHE A 38 6.13 16.24 -1.24
CA PHE A 38 5.64 15.41 -2.35
C PHE A 38 6.49 15.53 -3.62
N ASP A 39 7.06 16.71 -3.90
CA ASP A 39 7.92 16.93 -5.06
C ASP A 39 9.18 16.06 -5.02
N ALA A 40 9.67 15.75 -3.82
CA ALA A 40 10.83 14.88 -3.60
C ALA A 40 10.52 13.40 -3.91
N PHE A 41 9.24 13.00 -4.00
CA PHE A 41 8.88 11.61 -4.29
C PHE A 41 9.12 11.19 -5.73
N SER A 42 9.40 12.12 -6.64
CA SER A 42 9.84 11.77 -7.99
C SER A 42 11.33 11.44 -8.03
N ASP A 43 12.13 12.00 -7.12
CA ASP A 43 13.58 11.87 -7.11
C ASP A 43 14.04 10.76 -6.15
N GLU A 44 14.67 9.72 -6.68
CA GLU A 44 15.15 8.58 -5.89
C GLU A 44 16.30 8.98 -4.95
N ALA A 45 17.10 9.99 -5.30
CA ALA A 45 18.18 10.46 -4.46
C ALA A 45 17.67 11.19 -3.22
N GLN A 46 16.54 11.92 -3.35
CA GLN A 46 15.94 12.65 -2.24
C GLN A 46 15.11 11.75 -1.33
N CYS A 47 14.40 10.78 -1.92
CA CYS A 47 13.54 9.87 -1.19
C CYS A 47 13.86 8.40 -1.53
N PRO A 48 14.91 7.79 -0.95
CA PRO A 48 15.23 6.40 -1.23
C PRO A 48 14.17 5.41 -0.72
N GLU A 49 13.88 4.33 -1.45
CA GLU A 49 12.84 3.35 -1.06
C GLU A 49 13.11 2.62 0.27
N ASN A 50 14.37 2.60 0.72
CA ASN A 50 14.78 1.95 1.96
C ASN A 50 14.71 2.88 3.18
N ILE A 51 14.32 4.15 3.01
CA ILE A 51 14.08 5.09 4.10
C ILE A 51 12.58 5.30 4.24
N LEU A 52 12.08 5.15 5.46
CA LEU A 52 10.69 5.44 5.79
C LEU A 52 10.54 6.94 6.06
N VAL A 53 9.42 7.52 5.65
CA VAL A 53 9.17 8.97 5.71
C VAL A 53 7.86 9.26 6.42
N ASP A 54 7.74 10.44 7.02
CA ASP A 54 6.47 10.93 7.54
C ASP A 54 5.76 11.74 6.45
N ILE A 55 4.45 11.58 6.32
CA ILE A 55 3.66 12.18 5.23
C ILE A 55 2.34 12.68 5.78
N ILE A 56 1.98 13.91 5.42
CA ILE A 56 0.65 14.47 5.65
C ILE A 56 -0.01 14.79 4.30
N GLY A 57 -1.29 14.47 4.15
CA GLY A 57 -2.00 14.72 2.90
C GLY A 57 -3.52 14.74 3.03
N GLN A 58 -4.16 15.51 2.15
CA GLN A 58 -5.61 15.46 1.93
C GLN A 58 -5.94 14.24 1.07
N VAL A 59 -6.86 13.39 1.54
CA VAL A 59 -7.44 12.30 0.74
C VAL A 59 -8.48 12.88 -0.21
N VAL A 60 -8.38 12.53 -1.50
CA VAL A 60 -9.23 13.12 -2.55
C VAL A 60 -10.01 12.08 -3.35
N ASP A 61 -9.47 10.86 -3.49
CA ASP A 61 -10.16 9.75 -4.14
C ASP A 61 -9.85 8.45 -3.40
N VAL A 62 -10.85 7.60 -3.23
CA VAL A 62 -10.73 6.32 -2.54
C VAL A 62 -11.41 5.26 -3.39
N GLY A 63 -10.62 4.28 -3.83
CA GLY A 63 -11.10 3.14 -4.61
C GLY A 63 -11.81 2.10 -3.74
N GLU A 64 -12.34 1.06 -4.40
CA GLU A 64 -12.96 -0.06 -3.69
C GLU A 64 -11.97 -0.84 -2.80
N MET A 65 -12.43 -1.27 -1.62
CA MET A 65 -11.69 -2.17 -0.76
C MET A 65 -11.55 -3.55 -1.40
N LYS A 66 -10.31 -3.96 -1.69
CA LYS A 66 -10.00 -5.28 -2.28
C LYS A 66 -9.50 -6.23 -1.22
N THR A 67 -9.72 -7.53 -1.43
CA THR A 67 -9.19 -8.59 -0.56
C THR A 67 -8.17 -9.42 -1.33
N HIS A 68 -6.99 -9.59 -0.76
CA HIS A 68 -5.89 -10.34 -1.35
C HIS A 68 -5.42 -11.44 -0.41
N ASN A 69 -5.12 -12.62 -0.97
CA ASN A 69 -4.40 -13.65 -0.23
C ASN A 69 -2.89 -13.40 -0.42
N VAL A 70 -2.21 -13.05 0.67
CA VAL A 70 -0.77 -12.83 0.73
C VAL A 70 -0.19 -13.81 1.73
N ASN A 71 0.64 -14.77 1.28
CA ASN A 71 1.26 -15.79 2.12
C ASN A 71 0.25 -16.57 3.00
N ASN A 72 -0.87 -17.01 2.42
CA ASN A 72 -1.98 -17.68 3.11
C ASN A 72 -2.70 -16.81 4.17
N LYS A 73 -2.42 -15.51 4.20
CA LYS A 73 -3.14 -14.55 5.03
C LYS A 73 -4.03 -13.68 4.14
N ILE A 74 -5.31 -13.64 4.47
CA ILE A 74 -6.26 -12.72 3.84
C ILE A 74 -5.95 -11.31 4.34
N MET A 75 -5.66 -10.40 3.42
CA MET A 75 -5.29 -9.01 3.68
C MET A 75 -6.16 -8.09 2.84
N LYS A 76 -6.80 -7.12 3.48
CA LYS A 76 -7.49 -6.04 2.77
C LYS A 76 -6.48 -5.06 2.19
N LYS A 77 -6.78 -4.53 1.01
CA LYS A 77 -5.99 -3.56 0.26
C LYS A 77 -6.90 -2.42 -0.15
N LEU A 78 -6.47 -1.19 0.12
CA LEU A 78 -7.13 0.01 -0.34
C LEU A 78 -6.18 0.81 -1.20
N GLU A 79 -6.59 1.09 -2.43
CA GLU A 79 -5.94 2.05 -3.33
C GLU A 79 -6.69 3.38 -3.22
N PHE A 80 -5.97 4.46 -3.00
CA PHE A 80 -6.54 5.79 -2.82
C PHE A 80 -5.55 6.84 -3.32
N GLU A 81 -6.02 8.07 -3.48
CA GLU A 81 -5.22 9.21 -3.88
C GLU A 81 -5.21 10.26 -2.77
N LEU A 82 -4.00 10.64 -2.38
CA LEU A 82 -3.77 11.94 -1.79
C LEU A 82 -3.73 12.97 -2.92
N ARG A 83 -4.06 14.22 -2.64
CA ARG A 83 -4.05 15.32 -3.63
C ARG A 83 -2.80 15.33 -4.54
N ASN A 84 -1.64 14.93 -4.03
CA ASN A 84 -0.37 14.99 -4.74
C ASN A 84 0.17 13.62 -5.18
N THR A 85 -0.39 12.49 -4.74
CA THR A 85 0.20 11.18 -5.06
C THR A 85 -0.75 9.99 -4.81
N LYS A 86 -0.52 8.93 -5.57
CA LYS A 86 -1.22 7.65 -5.40
C LYS A 86 -0.66 6.91 -4.21
N SER A 87 -1.56 6.27 -3.47
CA SER A 87 -1.24 5.61 -2.21
C SER A 87 -1.95 4.26 -2.09
N THR A 88 -1.39 3.36 -1.29
CA THR A 88 -1.94 2.04 -1.05
C THR A 88 -1.74 1.62 0.39
N PHE A 89 -2.84 1.41 1.12
CA PHE A 89 -2.80 0.85 2.46
C PHE A 89 -3.26 -0.60 2.48
N TRP A 90 -2.75 -1.32 3.48
CA TRP A 90 -3.05 -2.73 3.71
C TRP A 90 -3.56 -2.98 5.13
N GLY A 91 -4.40 -4.00 5.29
CA GLY A 91 -4.91 -4.45 6.59
C GLY A 91 -5.65 -3.35 7.35
N ARG A 92 -5.35 -3.20 8.65
CA ARG A 92 -6.02 -2.23 9.53
C ARG A 92 -5.94 -0.78 9.05
N PHE A 93 -4.87 -0.42 8.34
CA PHE A 93 -4.68 0.94 7.83
C PHE A 93 -5.69 1.26 6.72
N ALA A 94 -5.93 0.29 5.84
CA ALA A 94 -6.93 0.38 4.81
C ALA A 94 -8.33 0.53 5.43
N GLU A 95 -8.65 -0.31 6.41
CA GLU A 95 -9.95 -0.27 7.11
C GLU A 95 -10.19 1.06 7.83
N THR A 96 -9.18 1.55 8.54
CA THR A 96 -9.25 2.82 9.29
C THR A 96 -9.48 4.01 8.35
N LEU A 97 -8.73 4.07 7.25
CA LEU A 97 -8.87 5.15 6.28
C LEU A 97 -10.24 5.11 5.59
N MET A 98 -10.69 3.93 5.15
CA MET A 98 -12.00 3.77 4.52
C MET A 98 -13.12 4.22 5.46
N ALA A 99 -13.11 3.75 6.71
CA ALA A 99 -14.12 4.12 7.68
C ALA A 99 -14.15 5.63 7.94
N ALA A 100 -13.00 6.29 8.02
CA ALA A 100 -12.96 7.74 8.17
C ALA A 100 -13.55 8.48 6.96
N CYS A 101 -13.24 8.00 5.76
CA CYS A 101 -13.77 8.56 4.51
C CYS A 101 -15.29 8.37 4.39
N GLU A 102 -15.82 7.19 4.74
CA GLU A 102 -17.27 6.92 4.73
C GLU A 102 -18.03 7.80 5.72
N ASN A 103 -17.38 8.19 6.84
CA ASN A 103 -18.00 8.98 7.90
C ASN A 103 -17.69 10.49 7.82
N SER A 104 -16.93 10.96 6.82
CA SER A 104 -16.54 12.37 6.73
C SER A 104 -17.66 13.30 6.28
N GLY A 105 -18.66 12.77 5.57
CA GLY A 105 -19.61 13.58 4.81
C GLY A 105 -18.86 14.50 3.84
N ASP A 106 -19.19 15.79 3.84
CA ASP A 106 -18.54 16.79 2.97
C ASP A 106 -17.22 17.35 3.54
N LYS A 107 -16.77 16.87 4.70
CA LYS A 107 -15.52 17.34 5.31
C LYS A 107 -14.31 16.76 4.60
N LYS A 108 -13.25 17.55 4.50
CA LYS A 108 -11.94 17.07 4.06
C LYS A 108 -11.42 16.04 5.06
N VAL A 109 -10.81 14.97 4.55
CA VAL A 109 -10.11 13.96 5.36
C VAL A 109 -8.61 14.17 5.21
N ILE A 110 -7.93 14.42 6.32
CA ILE A 110 -6.49 14.59 6.40
C ILE A 110 -5.89 13.33 7.01
N CYS A 111 -4.87 12.80 6.36
CA CYS A 111 -4.16 11.62 6.81
C CYS A 111 -2.70 12.00 7.11
N LEU A 112 -2.28 11.78 8.36
CA LEU A 112 -0.88 11.78 8.76
C LEU A 112 -0.41 10.32 8.90
N MET A 113 0.55 9.92 8.08
CA MET A 113 1.18 8.61 8.13
C MET A 113 2.64 8.76 8.51
N ARG A 114 3.04 8.14 9.62
CA ARG A 114 4.44 8.02 10.01
C ARG A 114 5.05 6.74 9.53
N PHE A 115 6.35 6.81 9.24
CA PHE A 115 7.13 5.70 8.71
C PHE A 115 6.47 5.05 7.48
N ALA A 116 5.96 5.88 6.58
CA ALA A 116 5.45 5.46 5.30
C ALA A 116 6.59 4.94 4.41
N LYS A 117 6.30 3.91 3.64
CA LYS A 117 7.21 3.34 2.67
C LYS A 117 6.91 3.90 1.28
N ILE A 118 7.94 4.41 0.61
CA ILE A 118 7.86 4.68 -0.82
C ILE A 118 8.04 3.38 -1.60
N THR A 119 7.13 3.11 -2.53
CA THR A 119 7.14 1.91 -3.37
C THR A 119 7.05 2.30 -4.83
N THR A 120 7.93 1.75 -5.66
CA THR A 120 7.81 1.81 -7.12
C THR A 120 7.11 0.56 -7.65
N PHE A 121 6.00 0.75 -8.35
CA PHE A 121 5.31 -0.32 -9.08
C PHE A 121 5.18 0.06 -10.55
N LYS A 122 5.73 -0.76 -11.44
CA LYS A 122 5.77 -0.50 -12.89
C LYS A 122 6.31 0.90 -13.24
N GLY A 123 7.35 1.35 -12.54
CA GLY A 123 7.96 2.66 -12.73
C GLY A 123 7.20 3.84 -12.10
N VAL A 124 6.06 3.60 -11.47
CA VAL A 124 5.29 4.64 -10.77
C VAL A 124 5.56 4.57 -9.27
N ARG A 125 6.06 5.67 -8.73
CA ARG A 125 6.32 5.82 -7.29
C ARG A 125 5.01 6.15 -6.57
N SER A 126 4.81 5.52 -5.42
CA SER A 126 3.58 5.61 -4.62
C SER A 126 3.90 5.45 -3.13
N ILE A 127 2.94 5.83 -2.29
CA ILE A 127 3.06 5.66 -0.84
C ILE A 127 2.38 4.37 -0.41
N SER A 128 2.95 3.69 0.57
CA SER A 128 2.34 2.55 1.24
C SER A 128 2.69 2.49 2.72
N ASN A 129 1.89 1.81 3.53
CA ASN A 129 2.27 1.54 4.91
C ASN A 129 3.39 0.47 4.97
N ALA A 130 4.33 0.63 5.90
CA ALA A 130 5.46 -0.26 6.15
C ALA A 130 5.08 -1.34 7.19
N PHE A 131 4.24 -2.30 6.79
CA PHE A 131 3.73 -3.34 7.69
C PHE A 131 3.13 -2.72 8.98
N ASP A 132 3.55 -3.21 10.14
CA ASP A 132 3.12 -2.74 11.47
C ASP A 132 4.00 -1.63 12.04
N MET A 133 5.04 -1.19 11.31
CA MET A 133 5.91 -0.09 11.76
C MET A 133 5.25 1.28 11.59
N SER A 134 4.36 1.43 10.62
CA SER A 134 3.72 2.71 10.37
C SER A 134 2.69 3.08 11.44
N LEU A 135 2.46 4.37 11.59
CA LEU A 135 1.39 4.92 12.41
C LEU A 135 0.50 5.80 11.53
N LEU A 136 -0.82 5.60 11.61
CA LEU A 136 -1.80 6.38 10.87
C LEU A 136 -2.66 7.15 11.85
N LEU A 137 -2.77 8.46 11.63
CA LEU A 137 -3.68 9.35 12.32
C LEU A 137 -4.56 10.04 11.29
N ILE A 138 -5.87 10.05 11.54
CA ILE A 138 -6.85 10.74 10.71
C ILE A 138 -7.27 12.02 11.42
N ASP A 139 -7.29 13.11 10.68
CA ASP A 139 -7.60 14.47 11.14
C ASP A 139 -6.90 14.80 12.47
N PRO A 140 -5.57 14.61 12.56
CA PRO A 140 -4.85 14.84 13.80
C PRO A 140 -4.86 16.32 14.19
N ASP A 141 -4.76 16.58 15.49
CA ASP A 141 -4.79 17.90 16.12
C ASP A 141 -3.39 18.50 16.37
N TYR A 142 -2.40 18.11 15.57
CA TYR A 142 -1.05 18.67 15.64
C TYR A 142 -0.91 19.98 14.84
N PRO A 143 -0.02 20.90 15.24
CA PRO A 143 0.23 22.16 14.53
C PRO A 143 0.45 22.00 13.02
N GLU A 144 1.22 20.98 12.61
CA GLU A 144 1.55 20.70 11.21
C GLU A 144 0.31 20.34 10.39
N ALA A 145 -0.69 19.71 11.02
CA ALA A 145 -1.96 19.38 10.36
C ALA A 145 -2.83 20.62 10.16
N PHE A 146 -2.87 21.50 11.15
CA PHE A 146 -3.54 22.79 11.02
C PHE A 146 -2.90 23.65 9.92
N GLU A 147 -1.57 23.75 9.92
CA GLU A 147 -0.82 24.47 8.89
C GLU A 147 -1.07 23.87 7.50
N PHE A 148 -1.03 22.54 7.39
CA PHE A 148 -1.34 21.86 6.12
C PHE A 148 -2.73 22.22 5.61
N VAL A 149 -3.77 22.16 6.47
CA VAL A 149 -5.15 22.47 6.09
C VAL A 149 -5.31 23.93 5.66
N GLN A 150 -4.64 24.87 6.34
CA GLN A 150 -4.66 26.30 5.99
C GLN A 150 -4.03 26.57 4.62
N ASN A 151 -3.00 25.80 4.25
CA ASN A 151 -2.30 25.91 2.98
C ASN A 151 -2.99 25.15 1.83
N LEU A 152 -4.08 24.41 2.09
CA LEU A 152 -4.82 23.74 1.03
C LEU A 152 -5.52 24.75 0.11
N PRO A 153 -5.54 24.49 -1.22
CA PRO A 153 -6.33 25.28 -2.15
C PRO A 153 -7.81 25.35 -1.78
N GLN A 154 -8.43 26.51 -2.01
CA GLN A 154 -9.87 26.71 -1.87
C GLN A 154 -10.59 26.41 -3.19
N ASP A 155 -10.36 25.21 -3.73
CA ASP A 155 -10.86 24.77 -5.03
C ASP A 155 -12.18 23.98 -4.95
N GLY A 156 -12.70 23.77 -3.74
CA GLY A 156 -13.92 23.00 -3.52
C GLY A 156 -13.75 21.50 -3.82
N LEU A 157 -12.52 20.99 -3.89
CA LEU A 157 -12.26 19.58 -4.15
C LEU A 157 -12.86 18.71 -3.04
N ALA A 158 -13.87 17.93 -3.43
CA ALA A 158 -14.56 16.97 -2.57
C ALA A 158 -13.93 15.58 -2.67
N LEU A 159 -14.03 14.82 -1.58
CA LEU A 159 -13.63 13.42 -1.53
C LEU A 159 -14.53 12.58 -2.44
N THR A 160 -13.92 11.80 -3.32
CA THR A 160 -14.62 10.79 -4.13
C THR A 160 -14.47 9.41 -3.50
N LEU A 161 -15.59 8.71 -3.32
CA LEU A 161 -15.63 7.34 -2.80
C LEU A 161 -16.20 6.39 -3.85
N GLN A 162 -15.41 5.41 -4.26
CA GLN A 162 -15.92 4.33 -5.10
C GLN A 162 -16.69 3.34 -4.23
N VAL A 163 -18.02 3.48 -4.25
CA VAL A 163 -18.92 2.55 -3.57
C VAL A 163 -18.83 1.20 -4.28
N HIS A 164 -18.62 0.13 -3.51
CA HIS A 164 -18.73 -1.22 -4.04
C HIS A 164 -20.15 -1.47 -4.51
N VAL A 165 -20.37 -1.46 -5.83
CA VAL A 165 -21.61 -1.97 -6.42
C VAL A 165 -21.49 -3.50 -6.40
N PRO A 166 -22.39 -4.23 -5.71
CA PRO A 166 -22.38 -5.68 -5.77
C PRO A 166 -22.57 -6.09 -7.22
N LYS A 167 -21.51 -6.52 -7.88
CA LYS A 167 -21.65 -7.22 -9.16
C LYS A 167 -22.35 -8.52 -8.82
N GLU A 168 -23.56 -8.73 -9.35
CA GLU A 168 -24.12 -10.08 -9.46
C GLU A 168 -23.03 -10.94 -10.09
N GLN A 169 -22.41 -11.78 -9.27
CA GLN A 169 -21.39 -12.70 -9.74
C GLN A 169 -22.11 -13.80 -10.52
N ASN A 170 -22.32 -13.56 -11.82
CA ASN A 170 -22.27 -14.67 -12.76
C ASN A 170 -20.86 -15.24 -12.64
N VAL A 171 -20.72 -16.30 -11.83
CA VAL A 171 -19.50 -17.06 -11.68
C VAL A 171 -19.18 -17.68 -13.04
N VAL A 172 -18.52 -16.93 -13.91
CA VAL A 172 -17.78 -17.50 -15.02
C VAL A 172 -16.58 -18.17 -14.36
N LYS A 173 -16.73 -19.46 -14.04
CA LYS A 173 -15.63 -20.32 -13.60
C LYS A 173 -14.52 -20.16 -14.61
N LYS A 174 -13.43 -19.50 -14.22
CA LYS A 174 -12.19 -19.50 -14.99
C LYS A 174 -11.76 -20.96 -15.05
N VAL A 175 -11.84 -21.58 -16.23
CA VAL A 175 -11.43 -22.98 -16.41
C VAL A 175 -9.95 -23.05 -16.05
N GLU A 176 -9.64 -23.68 -14.92
CA GLU A 176 -8.28 -23.92 -14.49
C GLU A 176 -7.60 -24.83 -15.52
N HIS A 177 -6.70 -24.26 -16.32
CA HIS A 177 -5.94 -24.97 -17.36
C HIS A 177 -5.08 -26.13 -16.82
N TYR A 178 -4.90 -26.23 -15.50
CA TYR A 178 -4.18 -27.32 -14.83
C TYR A 178 -4.92 -28.65 -14.84
N ASN A 179 -6.24 -28.65 -15.08
CA ASN A 179 -7.02 -29.89 -15.21
C ASN A 179 -6.86 -30.60 -16.57
N ARG A 180 -6.11 -30.00 -17.51
CA ARG A 180 -5.80 -30.65 -18.81
C ARG A 180 -4.73 -31.72 -18.73
N PHE A 181 -3.98 -31.78 -17.63
CA PHE A 181 -2.94 -32.79 -17.43
C PHE A 181 -3.32 -33.64 -16.21
N PRO A 182 -3.44 -34.98 -16.36
CA PRO A 182 -3.69 -35.85 -15.23
C PRO A 182 -2.55 -35.72 -14.21
N ARG A 183 -2.90 -35.71 -12.91
CA ARG A 183 -1.91 -35.72 -11.83
C ARG A 183 -1.25 -37.09 -11.79
N ASN A 184 0.04 -37.14 -12.11
CA ASN A 184 0.86 -38.33 -12.00
C ASN A 184 1.85 -38.17 -10.82
N THR A 185 2.13 -39.28 -10.15
CA THR A 185 3.22 -39.39 -9.18
C THR A 185 4.59 -39.36 -9.88
N ILE A 186 5.65 -39.06 -9.13
CA ILE A 186 7.02 -39.05 -9.66
C ILE A 186 7.39 -40.43 -10.24
N GLN A 187 6.89 -41.51 -9.62
CA GLN A 187 7.12 -42.88 -10.09
C GLN A 187 6.43 -43.14 -11.44
N GLU A 188 5.24 -42.60 -11.66
CA GLU A 188 4.49 -42.76 -12.93
C GLU A 188 5.11 -41.94 -14.07
N LEU A 189 5.71 -40.78 -13.78
CA LEU A 189 6.44 -39.99 -14.77
C LEU A 189 7.70 -40.70 -15.27
N LEU A 190 8.40 -41.44 -14.40
CA LEU A 190 9.62 -42.17 -14.74
C LEU A 190 9.37 -43.38 -15.66
N HIS A 191 8.12 -43.87 -15.74
CA HIS A 191 7.74 -45.02 -16.55
C HIS A 191 6.87 -44.64 -17.77
N SER A 192 6.64 -43.35 -18.02
CA SER A 192 5.86 -42.91 -19.18
C SER A 192 6.73 -42.89 -20.44
N PRO A 193 6.28 -43.45 -21.58
CA PRO A 193 6.94 -43.20 -22.86
C PRO A 193 6.83 -41.71 -23.23
N GLU A 194 7.85 -41.14 -23.88
CA GLU A 194 7.87 -39.75 -24.34
C GLU A 194 6.66 -39.47 -25.25
N ILE A 195 5.91 -38.41 -24.93
CA ILE A 195 4.74 -37.98 -25.72
C ILE A 195 5.24 -37.30 -26.99
N GLN A 196 4.84 -37.81 -28.16
CA GLN A 196 5.00 -37.12 -29.44
C GLN A 196 4.26 -35.78 -29.41
N VAL A 197 4.97 -34.71 -29.74
CA VAL A 197 4.41 -33.37 -29.90
C VAL A 197 3.58 -33.34 -31.18
N ASP A 198 2.26 -33.15 -31.05
CA ASP A 198 1.38 -32.94 -32.20
C ASP A 198 1.78 -31.67 -32.98
N PRO A 199 1.77 -31.69 -34.33
CA PRO A 199 2.16 -30.55 -35.15
C PRO A 199 1.12 -29.41 -35.10
N PRO A 200 1.53 -28.15 -35.41
CA PRO A 200 0.68 -26.99 -35.28
C PRO A 200 -0.44 -26.96 -36.33
N CYS A 201 -1.64 -26.57 -35.90
CA CYS A 201 -2.82 -26.41 -36.75
C CYS A 201 -2.58 -25.40 -37.89
N HIS A 202 -2.68 -25.87 -39.13
CA HIS A 202 -2.76 -25.02 -40.33
C HIS A 202 -4.17 -24.44 -40.52
N GLY A 203 -4.24 -23.14 -40.84
CA GLY A 203 -5.20 -22.61 -41.81
C GLY A 203 -6.45 -21.90 -41.29
N LEU A 204 -6.37 -20.57 -41.11
CA LEU A 204 -7.48 -19.67 -41.39
C LEU A 204 -7.02 -18.68 -42.47
N HIS A 205 -7.58 -18.86 -43.66
CA HIS A 205 -7.44 -17.96 -44.80
C HIS A 205 -8.09 -16.61 -44.53
N TRP A 206 -7.36 -15.54 -44.81
CA TRP A 206 -7.95 -14.22 -45.08
C TRP A 206 -8.30 -14.16 -46.58
N ARG A 207 -9.58 -13.96 -46.91
CA ARG A 207 -9.99 -13.42 -48.21
C ARG A 207 -10.40 -11.97 -47.98
N ASN A 208 -10.01 -11.12 -48.94
CA ASN A 208 -10.27 -9.68 -49.02
C ASN A 208 -11.73 -9.29 -48.75
#